data_AF-A0A399QE54-F1
#
_entry.id   AF-A0A399QE54-F1
#
_cell.length_a   1.000
_cell.length_b   1.000
_cell.length_c   1.000
_cell.angle_alpha   90.00
_cell.angle_beta   90.00
_cell.angle_gamma   90.00
#
_symmetry.space_group_name_H-M   'P 1'
#
loop_
_entity.id
_entity.type
_entity.pdbx_description
1 polymer ?
#
loop_
_entity_poly.entity_id
_entity_poly.type
_entity_poly.pdbx_seq_one_letter_code
_entity_poly.pdbx_strand_id
1 'polypeptide(L)'
;MERRHLTTGLVLAVVAAASFGLSGAFVKPLLEAGWSPVAAVALRALIGGLLLAPIALVQLRGDLRPVIRAWRRVLGMALVGVAGAQVMYFAAIERIPVGTAILIEFMAPLLLVAVAWAMTRRRPAVPVLLGSVAAAGGLALVVSPSGGG
;
A
#
# COMPACT_ATOMS: atom_id res chain seq x y z
N MET A 1 14.99 -24.83 -8.80
CA MET A 1 14.40 -23.66 -9.48
C MET A 1 13.82 -22.60 -8.51
N GLU A 2 13.73 -22.84 -7.19
CA GLU A 2 13.21 -21.88 -6.17
C GLU A 2 14.06 -20.62 -5.93
N ARG A 3 15.40 -20.69 -5.99
CA ARG A 3 16.27 -19.55 -5.60
C ARG A 3 16.15 -18.32 -6.51
N ARG A 4 15.82 -18.52 -7.80
CA ARG A 4 15.75 -17.43 -8.78
C ARG A 4 14.57 -16.48 -8.50
N HIS A 5 13.49 -16.98 -7.89
CA HIS A 5 12.34 -16.17 -7.49
C HIS A 5 12.60 -15.39 -6.20
N LEU A 6 13.41 -15.92 -5.28
CA LEU A 6 13.79 -15.24 -4.04
C LEU A 6 14.62 -14.00 -4.31
N THR A 7 15.63 -14.08 -5.17
CA THR A 7 16.48 -12.92 -5.49
C THR A 7 15.69 -11.83 -6.21
N THR A 8 14.86 -12.19 -7.20
CA THR A 8 13.99 -11.22 -7.89
C THR A 8 12.97 -10.60 -6.93
N GLY A 9 12.36 -11.41 -6.06
CA GLY A 9 11.43 -10.92 -5.03
C GLY A 9 12.10 -9.96 -4.05
N LEU A 10 13.33 -10.25 -3.63
CA LEU A 10 14.11 -9.39 -2.73
C LEU A 10 14.48 -8.05 -3.41
N VAL A 11 14.93 -8.09 -4.66
CA VAL A 11 15.23 -6.87 -5.44
C VAL A 11 13.98 -6.02 -5.60
N LEU A 12 12.84 -6.63 -5.96
CA LEU A 12 11.56 -5.92 -6.05
C LEU A 12 11.14 -5.32 -4.70
N ALA A 13 11.33 -6.04 -3.60
CA ALA A 13 11.02 -5.54 -2.26
C ALA A 13 11.90 -4.34 -1.87
N VAL A 14 13.20 -4.37 -2.16
CA VAL A 14 14.12 -3.26 -1.91
C VAL A 14 13.76 -2.04 -2.76
N VAL A 15 13.50 -2.24 -4.06
CA VAL A 15 13.05 -1.16 -4.96
C VAL A 15 11.73 -0.56 -4.47
N ALA A 16 10.78 -1.40 -4.03
CA ALA A 16 9.52 -0.94 -3.47
C ALA A 16 9.73 -0.13 -2.19
N ALA A 17 10.57 -0.61 -1.26
CA ALA A 17 10.89 0.10 -0.02
C ALA A 17 11.59 1.45 -0.27
N ALA A 18 12.57 1.49 -1.17
CA ALA A 18 13.27 2.73 -1.56
C ALA A 18 12.31 3.73 -2.23
N SER A 19 11.48 3.25 -3.16
CA SER A 19 10.46 4.06 -3.84
C SER A 19 9.42 4.59 -2.85
N PHE A 20 9.04 3.79 -1.86
CA PHE A 20 8.13 4.19 -0.79
C PHE A 20 8.76 5.28 0.10
N GLY A 21 10.01 5.11 0.53
CA GLY A 21 10.72 6.11 1.33
C GLY A 21 10.88 7.45 0.61
N LEU A 22 11.15 7.42 -0.70
CA LEU A 22 11.28 8.63 -1.52
C LEU A 22 9.96 9.39 -1.69
N SER A 23 8.82 8.72 -1.51
CA SER A 23 7.48 9.32 -1.65
C SER A 23 7.28 10.57 -0.79
N GLY A 24 7.78 10.56 0.45
CA GLY A 24 7.63 11.67 1.39
C GLY A 24 8.36 12.94 0.94
N ALA A 25 9.54 12.79 0.31
CA ALA A 25 10.32 13.91 -0.22
C ALA A 25 9.60 14.64 -1.37
N PHE A 26 8.71 13.95 -2.10
CA PHE A 26 7.89 14.56 -3.15
C PHE A 26 6.57 15.15 -2.63
N VAL A 27 5.97 14.56 -1.60
CA VAL A 27 4.68 15.03 -1.07
C VAL A 27 4.84 16.33 -0.28
N LYS A 28 5.89 16.46 0.53
CA LYS A 28 6.06 17.60 1.43
C LYS A 28 6.13 18.96 0.69
N PRO A 29 6.93 19.12 -0.39
CA PRO A 29 6.95 20.37 -1.17
C PRO A 29 5.61 20.69 -1.84
N LEU A 30 4.84 19.68 -2.27
CA LEU A 30 3.51 19.90 -2.86
C LEU A 30 2.52 20.48 -1.83
N LEU A 31 2.54 19.96 -0.60
CA LEU A 31 1.70 20.46 0.48
C LEU A 31 2.12 21.88 0.91
N GLU A 32 3.43 22.15 1.00
CA GLU A 32 3.96 23.49 1.27
C GLU A 32 3.62 24.49 0.16
N ALA A 33 3.51 24.02 -1.09
CA ALA A 33 3.00 24.80 -2.22
C ALA A 33 1.47 24.99 -2.23
N GLY A 34 0.76 24.58 -1.16
CA GLY A 34 -0.67 24.78 -0.98
C GLY A 34 -1.56 23.76 -1.67
N TRP A 35 -1.02 22.66 -2.19
CA TRP A 35 -1.84 21.60 -2.77
C TRP A 35 -2.66 20.90 -1.69
N SER A 36 -3.92 20.61 -1.99
CA SER A 36 -4.69 19.73 -1.13
C SER A 36 -4.09 18.31 -1.18
N PRO A 37 -4.11 17.57 -0.07
CA PRO A 37 -3.58 16.22 -0.04
C PRO A 37 -4.28 15.28 -1.04
N VAL A 38 -5.58 15.49 -1.26
CA VAL A 38 -6.37 14.77 -2.28
C VAL A 38 -5.84 15.04 -3.69
N ALA A 39 -5.53 16.29 -4.03
CA ALA A 39 -4.98 16.64 -5.34
C ALA A 39 -3.60 16.02 -5.56
N ALA A 40 -2.74 16.04 -4.52
CA ALA A 40 -1.43 15.42 -4.58
C ALA A 40 -1.52 13.90 -4.83
N VAL A 41 -2.45 13.20 -4.18
CA VAL A 41 -2.62 11.75 -4.42
C VAL A 41 -3.28 11.46 -5.76
N ALA A 42 -4.27 12.25 -6.18
CA ALA A 42 -4.90 12.08 -7.49
C ALA A 42 -3.87 12.21 -8.62
N LEU A 43 -2.99 13.22 -8.54
CA LEU A 43 -1.91 13.40 -9.50
C LEU A 43 -0.93 12.21 -9.50
N ARG A 44 -0.54 11.72 -8.31
CA ARG A 44 0.34 10.55 -8.19
C ARG A 44 -0.30 9.28 -8.77
N ALA A 45 -1.58 9.05 -8.50
CA ALA A 45 -2.32 7.91 -9.04
C ALA A 45 -2.42 7.99 -10.57
N LEU A 46 -2.64 9.20 -11.12
CA LEU A 46 -2.65 9.44 -12.56
C LEU A 46 -1.28 9.16 -13.19
N ILE A 47 -0.20 9.71 -12.62
CA ILE A 47 1.16 9.48 -13.10
C ILE A 47 1.50 7.99 -13.03
N GLY A 48 1.25 7.34 -11.90
CA GLY A 48 1.46 5.89 -11.74
C GLY A 48 0.67 5.07 -12.75
N GLY A 49 -0.59 5.42 -12.98
CA GLY A 49 -1.44 4.79 -13.99
C GLY A 49 -0.89 4.97 -15.41
N LEU A 50 -0.45 6.17 -15.78
CA LEU A 50 0.14 6.47 -17.08
C LEU A 50 1.47 5.75 -17.29
N LEU A 51 2.32 5.66 -16.27
CA LEU A 51 3.59 4.93 -16.34
C LEU A 51 3.38 3.42 -16.47
N LEU A 52 2.35 2.87 -15.80
CA LEU A 52 2.03 1.45 -15.87
C LEU A 52 1.18 1.08 -17.10
N ALA A 53 0.50 2.03 -17.73
CA ALA A 53 -0.38 1.77 -18.87
C ALA A 53 0.34 1.09 -20.05
N PRO A 54 1.53 1.53 -20.51
CA PRO A 54 2.27 0.84 -21.57
C PRO A 54 2.63 -0.60 -21.19
N ILE A 55 3.04 -0.82 -19.93
CA ILE A 55 3.38 -2.16 -19.43
C ILE A 55 2.14 -3.05 -19.45
N ALA A 56 1.00 -2.53 -18.97
CA ALA A 56 -0.26 -3.24 -19.00
C ALA A 56 -0.68 -3.59 -20.45
N LEU A 57 -0.57 -2.65 -21.39
CA LEU A 57 -0.88 -2.86 -22.80
C LEU A 57 0.01 -3.94 -23.44
N VAL A 58 1.31 -3.94 -23.14
CA VAL A 58 2.24 -4.99 -23.60
C VAL A 58 1.85 -6.36 -23.02
N GLN A 59 1.53 -6.43 -21.73
CA GLN A 59 1.10 -7.70 -21.10
C GLN A 59 -0.24 -8.20 -21.62
N LEU A 60 -1.17 -7.29 -21.92
CA LEU A 60 -2.45 -7.58 -22.56
C LEU A 60 -2.30 -7.90 -24.05
N ARG A 61 -1.10 -7.72 -24.63
CA ARG A 61 -0.83 -7.87 -26.07
C ARG A 61 -1.78 -7.01 -26.93
N GLY A 62 -2.17 -5.84 -26.40
CA GLY A 62 -3.16 -4.95 -27.02
C GLY A 62 -4.62 -5.41 -26.89
N ASP A 63 -4.91 -6.56 -26.30
CA ASP A 63 -6.28 -7.06 -26.12
C ASP A 63 -6.90 -6.55 -24.81
N LEU A 64 -7.78 -5.55 -24.92
CA LEU A 64 -8.50 -4.98 -23.77
C LEU A 64 -9.75 -5.77 -23.39
N ARG A 65 -10.17 -6.79 -24.15
CA ARG A 65 -11.39 -7.57 -23.86
C ARG A 65 -11.40 -8.20 -22.47
N PRO A 66 -10.28 -8.72 -21.91
CA PRO A 66 -10.24 -9.22 -20.53
C PRO A 66 -10.51 -8.11 -19.50
N VAL A 67 -9.96 -6.91 -19.71
CA VAL A 67 -10.15 -5.75 -18.83
C VAL A 67 -11.60 -5.30 -18.87
N ILE A 68 -12.17 -5.18 -20.07
CA ILE A 68 -13.57 -4.80 -20.26
C ILE A 68 -14.48 -5.85 -19.63
N ARG A 69 -14.21 -7.14 -19.79
CA ARG A 69 -15.02 -8.21 -19.16
C ARG A 69 -14.92 -8.20 -17.63
N ALA A 70 -13.77 -7.80 -17.09
CA ALA A 70 -13.51 -7.71 -15.65
C ALA A 70 -13.72 -6.28 -15.08
N TRP A 71 -14.38 -5.38 -15.82
CA TRP A 71 -14.46 -3.95 -15.48
C TRP A 71 -14.92 -3.71 -14.04
N ARG A 72 -15.88 -4.50 -13.54
CA ARG A 72 -16.40 -4.39 -12.16
C ARG A 72 -15.33 -4.67 -11.11
N ARG A 73 -14.43 -5.62 -11.36
CA ARG A 73 -13.31 -5.93 -10.44
C ARG A 73 -12.26 -4.83 -10.49
N VAL A 74 -11.96 -4.32 -11.68
CA VAL A 74 -11.02 -3.20 -11.87
C VAL A 74 -11.53 -1.95 -11.17
N LEU A 75 -12.80 -1.59 -11.40
CA LEU A 75 -13.45 -0.46 -10.72
C LEU A 75 -13.58 -0.69 -9.22
N GLY A 76 -13.91 -1.90 -8.78
CA GLY A 76 -13.94 -2.25 -7.36
C GLY A 76 -12.58 -2.04 -6.69
N MET A 77 -11.48 -2.48 -7.33
CA MET A 77 -10.13 -2.25 -6.84
C MET A 77 -9.76 -0.77 -6.83
N ALA A 78 -10.08 -0.03 -7.90
CA ALA A 78 -9.79 1.40 -7.99
C ALA A 78 -10.56 2.21 -6.95
N LEU A 79 -11.84 1.93 -6.75
CA LEU A 79 -12.69 2.67 -5.81
C LEU A 79 -12.44 2.28 -4.36
N VAL A 80 -12.32 0.99 -4.04
CA VAL A 80 -12.17 0.54 -2.65
C VAL A 80 -10.71 0.52 -2.24
N GLY A 81 -9.86 -0.13 -3.04
CA GLY A 81 -8.45 -0.37 -2.71
C GLY A 81 -7.57 0.86 -2.85
N VAL A 82 -7.91 1.79 -3.75
CA VAL A 82 -7.11 2.99 -4.02
C VAL A 82 -7.80 4.24 -3.49
N ALA A 83 -8.90 4.67 -4.11
CA ALA A 83 -9.54 5.94 -3.78
C ALA A 83 -10.13 5.94 -2.36
N GLY A 84 -10.84 4.88 -1.99
CA GLY A 84 -11.49 4.75 -0.69
C GLY A 84 -10.49 4.76 0.45
N ALA A 85 -9.44 3.94 0.37
CA ALA A 85 -8.35 3.95 1.33
C ALA A 85 -7.76 5.35 1.50
N GLN A 86 -7.54 6.06 0.39
CA GLN A 86 -6.96 7.39 0.43
C GLN A 86 -7.87 8.44 1.08
N VAL A 87 -9.16 8.44 0.73
CA VAL A 87 -10.15 9.34 1.34
C VAL A 87 -10.25 9.08 2.84
N MET A 88 -10.27 7.80 3.25
CA MET A 88 -10.32 7.44 4.66
C MET A 88 -9.06 7.87 5.42
N TYR A 89 -7.87 7.74 4.81
CA TYR A 89 -6.63 8.24 5.39
C TYR A 89 -6.69 9.76 5.61
N PHE A 90 -7.12 10.53 4.60
CA PHE A 90 -7.22 11.98 4.74
C PHE A 90 -8.26 12.41 5.78
N ALA A 91 -9.42 11.75 5.80
CA ALA A 91 -10.42 11.96 6.84
C ALA A 91 -9.90 11.58 8.24
N ALA A 92 -8.99 10.61 8.35
CA ALA A 92 -8.37 10.22 9.62
C ALA A 92 -7.37 11.28 10.11
N ILE A 93 -6.47 11.78 9.26
CA ILE A 93 -5.46 12.77 9.69
C ILE A 93 -6.06 14.14 10.04
N GLU A 94 -7.30 14.41 9.65
CA GLU A 94 -8.07 15.57 10.13
C GLU A 94 -8.51 15.41 11.60
N ARG A 95 -8.55 14.18 12.12
CA ARG A 95 -9.08 13.82 13.45
C ARG A 95 -8.02 13.32 14.41
N ILE A 96 -6.97 12.68 13.90
CA ILE A 96 -5.89 12.09 14.69
C ILE A 96 -4.52 12.53 14.15
N PRO A 97 -3.47 12.53 14.99
CA PRO A 97 -2.12 12.83 14.52
C PRO A 97 -1.69 11.91 13.37
N VAL A 98 -0.99 12.47 12.39
CA VAL A 98 -0.49 11.75 11.19
C VAL A 98 0.33 10.52 11.57
N GLY A 99 1.17 10.64 12.61
CA GLY A 99 1.93 9.51 13.14
C GLY A 99 1.02 8.35 13.55
N THR A 100 -0.03 8.62 14.34
CA THR A 100 -1.01 7.61 14.76
C THR A 100 -1.74 6.99 13.57
N ALA A 101 -2.12 7.78 12.56
CA ALA A 101 -2.77 7.27 11.35
C ALA A 101 -1.88 6.28 10.59
N ILE A 102 -0.61 6.62 10.38
CA ILE A 102 0.38 5.74 9.71
C ILE A 102 0.62 4.47 10.53
N LEU A 103 0.62 4.55 11.86
CA LEU A 103 0.76 3.36 12.70
C LEU A 103 -0.40 2.39 12.52
N ILE A 104 -1.62 2.90 12.47
CA ILE A 104 -2.81 2.09 12.18
C ILE A 104 -2.68 1.47 10.78
N GLU A 105 -2.19 2.21 9.80
CA GLU A 105 -1.96 1.70 8.44
C GLU A 105 -0.90 0.59 8.40
N PHE A 106 0.18 0.70 9.19
CA PHE A 106 1.17 -0.36 9.32
C PHE A 106 0.67 -1.60 10.04
N MET A 107 -0.48 -1.54 10.73
CA MET A 107 -1.16 -2.74 11.22
C MET A 107 -1.91 -3.51 10.13
N ALA A 108 -2.08 -2.95 8.93
CA ALA A 108 -2.83 -3.58 7.84
C ALA A 108 -2.44 -5.04 7.54
N PRO A 109 -1.15 -5.45 7.53
CA PRO A 109 -0.78 -6.86 7.34
C PRO A 109 -1.32 -7.77 8.46
N LEU A 110 -1.28 -7.32 9.71
CA LEU A 110 -1.80 -8.06 10.86
C LEU A 110 -3.32 -8.18 10.78
N LEU A 111 -4.00 -7.08 10.47
CA LEU A 111 -5.45 -7.04 10.24
C LEU A 111 -5.84 -7.97 9.09
N LEU A 112 -5.07 -7.99 8.01
CA LEU A 112 -5.32 -8.84 6.85
C LEU A 112 -5.19 -10.33 7.21
N VAL A 113 -4.18 -10.71 7.99
CA VAL A 113 -4.05 -12.08 8.52
C VAL A 113 -5.23 -12.44 9.42
N ALA A 114 -5.63 -11.54 10.32
CA ALA A 114 -6.76 -11.76 11.23
C ALA A 114 -8.09 -11.91 10.49
N VAL A 115 -8.36 -11.02 9.52
CA VAL A 115 -9.57 -11.06 8.68
C VAL A 115 -9.58 -12.31 7.81
N ALA A 116 -8.46 -12.64 7.15
CA ALA A 116 -8.36 -13.84 6.33
C ALA A 116 -8.59 -15.11 7.18
N TRP A 117 -8.05 -15.15 8.39
CA TRP A 117 -8.30 -16.25 9.31
C TRP A 117 -9.78 -16.32 9.74
N ALA A 118 -10.40 -15.18 10.10
CA ALA A 118 -11.80 -15.13 10.49
C ALA A 118 -12.74 -15.56 9.36
N MET A 119 -12.48 -15.12 8.13
CA MET A 119 -13.29 -15.45 6.95
C MET A 119 -13.13 -16.91 6.51
N THR A 120 -11.90 -17.41 6.49
CA THR A 120 -11.61 -18.77 6.01
C THR A 120 -11.77 -19.83 7.10
N ARG A 121 -11.78 -19.42 8.38
CA ARG A 121 -11.71 -20.28 9.59
C ARG A 121 -10.53 -21.25 9.59
N ARG A 122 -9.52 -21.05 8.72
CA ARG A 122 -8.30 -21.87 8.64
C ARG A 122 -7.17 -21.14 9.36
N ARG A 123 -6.54 -21.83 10.32
CA ARG A 123 -5.42 -21.26 11.07
C ARG A 123 -4.27 -20.89 10.12
N PRO A 124 -3.67 -19.68 10.24
CA PRO A 124 -2.52 -19.31 9.45
C PRO A 124 -1.35 -20.26 9.70
N ALA A 125 -0.52 -20.47 8.67
CA ALA A 125 0.69 -21.26 8.80
C ALA A 125 1.66 -20.62 9.80
N VAL A 126 2.45 -21.45 10.51
CA VAL A 126 3.42 -20.99 11.52
C VAL A 126 4.35 -19.87 11.01
N PRO A 127 4.90 -19.92 9.78
CA PRO A 127 5.73 -18.81 9.27
C PRO A 127 4.99 -17.47 9.17
N VAL A 128 3.69 -17.49 8.86
CA VAL A 128 2.86 -16.27 8.78
C VAL A 128 2.64 -15.68 10.17
N LEU A 129 2.42 -16.54 11.17
CA LEU A 129 2.30 -16.11 12.56
C LEU A 129 3.63 -15.51 13.07
N LEU A 130 4.75 -16.16 12.79
CA LEU A 130 6.08 -15.64 13.16
C LEU A 130 6.36 -14.29 12.48
N GLY A 131 6.06 -14.16 11.18
CA GLY A 131 6.16 -12.90 10.46
C GLY A 131 5.26 -11.80 11.03
N SER A 132 4.04 -12.17 11.47
CA SER A 132 3.11 -11.24 12.10
C SER A 132 3.63 -10.75 13.46
N VAL A 133 4.17 -11.64 14.29
CA VAL A 133 4.80 -11.25 15.57
C VAL A 133 6.01 -10.35 15.33
N ALA A 134 6.87 -10.69 14.37
CA ALA A 134 8.01 -9.87 14.00
C ALA A 134 7.60 -8.49 13.49
N ALA A 135 6.57 -8.40 12.65
CA ALA A 135 6.03 -7.13 12.16
C ALA A 135 5.44 -6.28 13.28
N ALA A 136 4.69 -6.89 14.21
CA ALA A 136 4.16 -6.20 15.39
C ALA A 136 5.29 -5.67 16.29
N GLY A 137 6.34 -6.46 16.51
CA GLY A 137 7.53 -6.02 17.24
C GLY A 137 8.25 -4.86 16.54
N GLY A 138 8.45 -4.94 15.22
CA GLY A 138 9.03 -3.86 14.42
C GLY A 138 8.21 -2.57 14.51
N LEU A 139 6.87 -2.67 14.45
CA LEU A 139 5.99 -1.51 14.63
C LEU A 139 6.16 -0.89 16.01
N ALA A 140 6.17 -1.68 17.09
CA ALA A 140 6.38 -1.18 18.46
C ALA A 140 7.74 -0.46 18.64
N LEU A 141 8.79 -0.94 17.98
CA LEU A 141 10.10 -0.29 17.99
C LEU A 141 10.11 1.04 17.23
N VAL A 142 9.43 1.10 16.07
CA VAL A 142 9.28 2.35 15.28
C VAL A 142 8.40 3.37 15.98
N VAL A 143 7.43 2.94 16.80
CA VAL A 143 6.58 3.82 17.63
C VAL A 143 7.37 4.46 18.77
N SER A 144 8.41 3.79 19.29
CA SER A 144 9.10 4.21 20.52
C SER A 144 10.01 5.46 20.45
N PRO A 145 10.23 6.21 19.35
CA PRO A 145 10.89 7.50 19.42
C PRO A 145 9.95 8.71 19.53
N SER A 146 8.62 8.58 19.42
CA SER A 146 7.70 9.73 19.43
C SER A 146 6.92 9.94 20.74
N GLY A 147 7.31 9.25 21.82
CA GLY A 147 6.74 9.40 23.17
C GLY A 147 7.50 10.34 24.10
N GLY A 148 8.46 11.12 23.61
CA GLY A 148 9.23 12.06 24.42
C GLY A 148 9.55 13.34 23.67
N GLY A 149 8.83 14.42 24.00
CA GLY A 149 9.06 15.78 23.51
C GLY A 149 7.83 16.39 22.87
#